data_AF-A0A2E5Z9H6-F1
#
_entry.id   AF-A0A2E5Z9H6-F1
#
_cell.length_a   1.000
_cell.length_b   1.000
_cell.length_c   1.000
_cell.angle_alpha   90.00
_cell.angle_beta   90.00
_cell.angle_gamma   90.00
#
_symmetry.space_group_name_H-M   'P 1'
#
loop_
_entity.id
_entity.type
_entity.pdbx_description
1 polymer ?
#
loop_
_entity_poly.entity_id
_entity_poly.type
_entity_poly.pdbx_seq_one_letter_code
_entity_poly.pdbx_strand_id
1 'polypeptide(L)'
;MWNLFGKGSVNSSSWNSSINSMGLAEAYIESQLETKNSGFAAAILRSDSNNGHTLKTLKNMKVMKELDASFFEDDLGSYWIFVRDVELKQNSSKIGLIIHELESSDLYHLLIGTVFPFDWFDSIRGKSIRLYWILQARINKFTPFVPVGSPEDKLRDQPLETRMEKAMRKYIPTEKNVSEWYPIWGMPELD
;
A
#
# COMPACT_ATOMS: atom_id res chain seq x y z
N MET A 1 19.52 20.21 5.01
CA MET A 1 19.88 19.34 3.89
C MET A 1 19.90 17.92 4.44
N TRP A 2 18.78 17.19 4.35
CA TRP A 2 18.61 15.87 4.98
C TRP A 2 18.81 14.79 3.91
N ASN A 3 19.88 14.01 4.03
CA ASN A 3 20.11 12.79 3.24
C ASN A 3 19.33 11.63 3.89
N LEU A 4 18.19 11.25 3.29
CA LEU A 4 17.30 10.19 3.80
C LEU A 4 17.37 8.87 3.01
N PHE A 5 18.33 8.71 2.10
CA PHE A 5 18.45 7.49 1.31
C PHE A 5 19.70 6.70 1.69
N GLY A 6 19.57 5.92 2.77
CA GLY A 6 20.44 4.77 2.98
C GLY A 6 20.26 3.81 1.81
N LYS A 7 21.36 3.50 1.12
CA LYS A 7 21.44 2.53 0.02
C LYS A 7 21.05 1.13 0.52
N GLY A 8 19.76 0.82 0.52
CA GLY A 8 19.25 -0.54 0.44
C GLY A 8 18.53 -0.66 -0.90
N SER A 9 19.18 -1.18 -1.93
CA SER A 9 18.46 -1.57 -3.14
C SER A 9 17.53 -2.71 -2.77
N VAL A 10 16.24 -2.43 -2.63
CA VAL A 10 15.24 -3.49 -2.50
C VAL A 10 15.28 -4.31 -3.78
N ASN A 11 15.64 -5.57 -3.65
CA ASN A 11 15.59 -6.53 -4.75
C ASN A 11 14.12 -6.80 -5.10
N SER A 12 13.72 -6.58 -6.35
CA SER A 12 12.34 -6.76 -6.83
C SER A 12 11.77 -8.16 -6.57
N SER A 13 12.63 -9.19 -6.53
CA SER A 13 12.22 -10.54 -6.11
C SER A 13 11.79 -10.61 -4.63
N SER A 14 12.46 -9.87 -3.75
CA SER A 14 12.11 -9.77 -2.32
C SER A 14 10.86 -8.93 -2.11
N TRP A 15 10.63 -7.94 -2.97
CA TRP A 15 9.42 -7.12 -2.97
C TRP A 15 8.18 -7.92 -3.38
N ASN A 16 8.25 -8.63 -4.52
CA ASN A 16 7.16 -9.48 -4.99
C ASN A 16 6.85 -10.61 -4.00
N SER A 17 7.88 -11.19 -3.36
CA SER A 17 7.67 -12.15 -2.27
C SER A 17 6.90 -11.52 -1.10
N SER A 18 7.19 -10.27 -0.76
CA SER A 18 6.49 -9.54 0.31
C SER A 18 5.05 -9.25 -0.08
N ILE A 19 4.78 -8.70 -1.27
CA ILE A 19 3.40 -8.48 -1.76
C ILE A 19 2.60 -9.79 -1.74
N ASN A 20 3.17 -10.88 -2.28
CA ASN A 20 2.47 -12.16 -2.36
C ASN A 20 2.12 -12.72 -0.97
N SER A 21 2.91 -12.42 0.06
CA SER A 21 2.58 -12.83 1.43
C SER A 21 1.27 -12.21 1.94
N MET A 22 0.92 -10.99 1.52
CA MET A 22 -0.37 -10.36 1.85
C MET A 22 -1.54 -11.15 1.27
N GLY A 23 -1.47 -11.48 -0.02
CA GLY A 23 -2.48 -12.27 -0.70
C GLY A 23 -2.68 -13.67 -0.09
N LEU A 24 -1.61 -14.28 0.42
CA LEU A 24 -1.68 -15.58 1.11
C LEU A 24 -2.22 -15.48 2.55
N ALA A 25 -2.21 -14.28 3.14
CA ALA A 25 -2.63 -14.05 4.51
C ALA A 25 -4.13 -13.73 4.65
N GLU A 26 -4.88 -13.65 3.54
CA GLU A 26 -6.31 -13.26 3.51
C GLU A 26 -7.16 -13.99 4.55
N ALA A 27 -7.19 -15.33 4.49
CA ALA A 27 -7.98 -16.14 5.42
C ALA A 27 -7.61 -15.91 6.89
N TYR A 28 -6.35 -15.61 7.18
CA TYR A 28 -5.89 -15.30 8.54
C TYR A 28 -6.33 -13.90 8.97
N ILE A 29 -6.12 -12.91 8.10
CA ILE A 29 -6.51 -11.51 8.33
C ILE A 29 -8.01 -11.44 8.61
N GLU A 30 -8.84 -12.07 7.77
CA GLU A 30 -10.29 -12.01 7.94
C GLU A 30 -10.79 -12.76 9.18
N SER A 31 -10.22 -13.93 9.48
CA SER A 31 -10.68 -14.73 10.63
C SER A 31 -10.18 -14.26 11.98
N GLN A 32 -8.95 -13.75 12.09
CA GLN A 32 -8.33 -13.40 13.38
C GLN A 32 -8.44 -11.92 13.73
N LEU A 33 -8.52 -11.05 12.73
CA LEU A 33 -8.56 -9.61 12.95
C LEU A 33 -9.98 -9.05 12.83
N GLU A 34 -10.97 -9.86 12.46
CA GLU A 34 -12.34 -9.39 12.17
C GLU A 34 -12.34 -8.24 11.16
N THR A 35 -11.42 -8.31 10.20
CA THR A 35 -11.27 -7.35 9.11
C THR A 35 -11.83 -7.93 7.82
N LYS A 36 -12.24 -7.08 6.89
CA LYS A 36 -12.61 -7.47 5.54
C LYS A 36 -11.75 -6.69 4.54
N ASN A 37 -11.21 -7.36 3.52
CA ASN A 37 -10.56 -6.66 2.41
C ASN A 37 -11.56 -5.70 1.75
N SER A 38 -11.16 -4.45 1.50
CA SER A 38 -12.05 -3.46 0.89
C SER A 38 -12.24 -3.64 -0.62
N GLY A 39 -11.61 -4.66 -1.24
CA GLY A 39 -11.84 -5.04 -2.64
C GLY A 39 -10.93 -4.32 -3.64
N PHE A 40 -9.87 -3.68 -3.17
CA PHE A 40 -8.91 -2.99 -4.03
C PHE A 40 -7.54 -2.86 -3.35
N ALA A 41 -6.52 -2.55 -4.14
CA ALA A 41 -5.20 -2.19 -3.67
C ALA A 41 -4.63 -1.08 -4.56
N ALA A 42 -3.61 -0.38 -4.07
CA ALA A 42 -2.96 0.69 -4.81
C ALA A 42 -1.43 0.64 -4.72
N ALA A 43 -0.76 1.05 -5.78
CA ALA A 43 0.63 1.49 -5.74
C ALA A 43 0.67 3.02 -5.71
N ILE A 44 1.50 3.59 -4.84
CA ILE A 44 1.72 5.04 -4.75
C ILE A 44 3.14 5.37 -5.19
N LEU A 45 3.27 6.38 -6.05
CA LEU A 45 4.54 6.88 -6.58
C LEU A 45 4.67 8.37 -6.31
N ARG A 46 5.89 8.84 -6.09
CA ARG A 46 6.20 10.27 -6.02
C ARG A 46 6.18 10.91 -7.42
N SER A 47 5.79 12.18 -7.51
CA SER A 47 6.14 13.03 -8.66
C SER A 47 7.65 13.16 -8.83
N ASP A 48 8.08 13.42 -10.05
CA ASP A 48 9.46 13.72 -10.40
C ASP A 48 9.58 15.06 -11.14
N SER A 49 10.79 15.58 -11.33
CA SER A 49 10.98 16.84 -12.05
C SER A 49 10.51 16.78 -13.51
N ASN A 50 10.39 15.57 -14.08
CA ASN A 50 9.92 15.30 -15.43
C ASN A 50 8.46 14.80 -15.47
N ASN A 51 7.59 15.32 -14.59
CA ASN A 51 6.19 14.91 -14.42
C ASN A 51 5.45 14.60 -15.74
N GLY A 52 5.60 15.41 -16.78
CA GLY A 52 4.92 15.19 -18.06
C GLY A 52 5.32 13.89 -18.79
N HIS A 53 6.59 13.49 -18.74
CA HIS A 53 7.06 12.25 -19.34
C HIS A 53 6.64 11.04 -18.50
N THR A 54 6.86 11.11 -17.19
CA THR A 54 6.48 10.06 -16.23
C THR A 54 5.00 9.74 -16.32
N LEU A 55 4.15 10.78 -16.27
CA LEU A 55 2.70 10.64 -16.37
C LEU A 55 2.28 9.98 -17.70
N LYS A 56 2.92 10.40 -18.82
CA LYS A 56 2.66 9.80 -20.13
C LYS A 56 3.06 8.33 -20.16
N THR A 57 4.20 7.97 -19.59
CA THR A 57 4.64 6.57 -19.52
C THR A 57 3.67 5.73 -18.69
N LEU A 58 3.33 6.17 -17.47
CA LEU A 58 2.40 5.47 -16.58
C LEU A 58 1.04 5.24 -17.25
N LYS A 59 0.47 6.25 -17.91
CA LYS A 59 -0.83 6.13 -18.60
C LYS A 59 -0.80 5.22 -19.83
N ASN A 60 0.37 5.01 -20.44
CA ASN A 60 0.51 4.19 -21.64
C ASN A 60 1.02 2.77 -21.36
N MET A 61 1.31 2.43 -20.10
CA MET A 61 1.69 1.08 -19.70
C MET A 61 0.61 0.09 -20.09
N LYS A 62 1.00 -0.94 -20.84
CA LYS A 62 0.05 -1.95 -21.37
C LYS A 62 -0.69 -2.65 -20.24
N VAL A 63 0.01 -2.92 -19.13
CA VAL A 63 -0.54 -3.57 -17.93
C VAL A 63 -1.73 -2.81 -17.35
N MET A 64 -1.80 -1.48 -17.51
CA MET A 64 -2.91 -0.68 -17.00
C MET A 64 -4.23 -1.09 -17.64
N LYS A 65 -4.22 -1.30 -18.97
CA LYS A 65 -5.40 -1.75 -19.71
C LYS A 65 -5.71 -3.23 -19.46
N GLU A 66 -4.69 -4.07 -19.36
CA GLU A 66 -4.85 -5.52 -19.16
C GLU A 66 -5.46 -5.84 -17.79
N LEU A 67 -5.17 -5.02 -16.77
CA LEU A 67 -5.67 -5.21 -15.41
C LEU A 67 -6.90 -4.37 -15.07
N ASP A 68 -7.40 -3.57 -16.02
CA ASP A 68 -8.42 -2.54 -15.78
C ASP A 68 -8.02 -1.61 -14.60
N ALA A 69 -6.74 -1.24 -14.56
CA ALA A 69 -6.18 -0.42 -13.51
C ALA A 69 -6.54 1.06 -13.73
N SER A 70 -6.94 1.73 -12.64
CA SER A 70 -7.26 3.15 -12.64
C SER A 70 -6.05 3.98 -12.21
N PHE A 71 -5.94 5.19 -12.77
CA PHE A 71 -4.86 6.13 -12.45
C PHE A 71 -5.43 7.40 -11.82
N PHE A 72 -4.81 7.89 -10.76
CA PHE A 72 -5.17 9.13 -10.09
C PHE A 72 -3.92 9.93 -9.69
N GLU A 73 -4.00 11.25 -9.77
CA GLU A 73 -2.97 12.18 -9.30
C GLU A 73 -3.56 12.98 -8.16
N ASP A 74 -2.90 12.97 -6.99
CA ASP A 74 -3.37 13.72 -5.82
C ASP A 74 -2.84 15.15 -5.78
N ASP A 75 -3.45 15.97 -4.92
CA ASP A 75 -3.08 17.39 -4.76
C ASP A 75 -1.65 17.59 -4.20
N LEU A 76 -1.01 16.53 -3.71
CA LEU A 76 0.37 16.54 -3.23
C LEU A 76 1.36 16.16 -4.35
N GLY A 77 0.88 15.86 -5.56
CA GLY A 77 1.67 15.43 -6.70
C GLY A 77 2.04 13.95 -6.69
N SER A 78 1.41 13.12 -5.86
CA SER A 78 1.63 11.68 -5.89
C SER A 78 0.74 11.03 -6.95
N TYR A 79 1.28 10.00 -7.60
CA TYR A 79 0.54 9.17 -8.54
C TYR A 79 0.07 7.90 -7.86
N TRP A 80 -1.20 7.55 -8.09
CA TRP A 80 -1.84 6.37 -7.58
C TRP A 80 -2.28 5.47 -8.73
N ILE A 81 -1.90 4.20 -8.65
CA ILE A 81 -2.36 3.15 -9.57
C ILE A 81 -3.20 2.18 -8.76
N PHE A 82 -4.47 2.09 -9.08
CA PHE A 82 -5.43 1.25 -8.37
C PHE A 82 -5.77 0.00 -9.18
N VAL A 83 -5.87 -1.12 -8.48
CA VAL A 83 -6.39 -2.37 -9.00
C VAL A 83 -7.55 -2.82 -8.12
N ARG A 84 -8.58 -3.40 -8.73
CA ARG A 84 -9.77 -3.88 -8.03
C ARG A 84 -9.95 -5.37 -8.23
N ASP A 85 -10.30 -6.06 -7.16
CA ASP A 85 -10.66 -7.47 -7.13
C ASP A 85 -11.28 -7.81 -5.77
N VAL A 86 -12.23 -8.73 -5.77
CA VAL A 86 -12.88 -9.19 -4.53
C VAL A 86 -11.92 -10.03 -3.70
N GLU A 87 -11.00 -10.76 -4.34
CA GLU A 87 -10.00 -11.60 -3.68
C GLU A 87 -8.71 -10.82 -3.43
N LEU A 88 -8.24 -10.77 -2.18
CA LEU A 88 -6.99 -10.10 -1.80
C LEU A 88 -5.79 -10.68 -2.56
N LYS A 89 -5.78 -11.99 -2.79
CA LYS A 89 -4.74 -12.66 -3.57
C LYS A 89 -4.64 -12.14 -5.00
N GLN A 90 -5.76 -11.83 -5.63
CA GLN A 90 -5.79 -11.27 -6.97
C GLN A 90 -5.29 -9.83 -6.97
N ASN A 91 -5.74 -8.99 -6.02
CA ASN A 91 -5.19 -7.64 -5.86
C ASN A 91 -3.67 -7.65 -5.64
N SER A 92 -3.17 -8.54 -4.78
CA SER A 92 -1.73 -8.69 -4.54
C SER A 92 -0.98 -9.07 -5.82
N SER A 93 -1.51 -10.01 -6.61
CA SER A 93 -0.91 -10.43 -7.87
C SER A 93 -0.91 -9.30 -8.91
N LYS A 94 -2.02 -8.57 -9.03
CA LYS A 94 -2.15 -7.39 -9.92
C LYS A 94 -1.15 -6.30 -9.55
N ILE A 95 -1.00 -5.97 -8.27
CA ILE A 95 0.03 -5.04 -7.79
C ILE A 95 1.43 -5.54 -8.17
N GLY A 96 1.74 -6.82 -7.99
CA GLY A 96 3.03 -7.38 -8.41
C GLY A 96 3.35 -7.16 -9.90
N LEU A 97 2.34 -7.29 -10.77
CA LEU A 97 2.47 -7.01 -12.21
C LEU A 97 2.71 -5.51 -12.49
N ILE A 98 1.99 -4.61 -11.80
CA ILE A 98 2.24 -3.16 -11.88
C ILE A 98 3.69 -2.86 -11.49
N ILE A 99 4.19 -3.42 -10.38
CA ILE A 99 5.56 -3.18 -9.92
C ILE A 99 6.59 -3.70 -10.92
N HIS A 100 6.37 -4.87 -11.52
CA HIS A 100 7.24 -5.40 -12.56
C HIS A 100 7.29 -4.49 -13.79
N GLU A 101 6.16 -3.91 -14.20
CA GLU A 101 6.11 -2.96 -15.31
C GLU A 101 6.83 -1.64 -14.97
N LEU A 102 6.68 -1.15 -13.74
CA LEU A 102 7.41 0.02 -13.24
C LEU A 102 8.92 -0.21 -13.29
N GLU A 103 9.41 -1.39 -12.91
CA GLU A 103 10.82 -1.75 -13.00
C GLU A 103 11.29 -1.81 -14.47
N SER A 104 10.51 -2.47 -15.33
CA SER A 104 10.80 -2.58 -16.77
C SER A 104 10.83 -1.22 -17.47
N SER A 105 10.13 -0.22 -16.93
CA SER A 105 10.05 1.15 -17.44
C SER A 105 11.00 2.14 -16.74
N ASP A 106 11.89 1.66 -15.86
CA ASP A 106 12.79 2.50 -15.03
C ASP A 106 12.06 3.52 -14.13
N LEU A 107 10.83 3.22 -13.72
CA LEU A 107 10.01 4.06 -12.83
C LEU A 107 9.89 3.51 -11.41
N TYR A 108 10.43 2.32 -11.14
CA TYR A 108 10.39 1.70 -9.80
C TYR A 108 10.98 2.57 -8.69
N HIS A 109 12.00 3.38 -9.01
CA HIS A 109 12.64 4.29 -8.06
C HIS A 109 11.71 5.42 -7.54
N LEU A 110 10.54 5.62 -8.18
CA LEU A 110 9.51 6.55 -7.73
C LEU A 110 8.53 5.93 -6.74
N LEU A 111 8.52 4.60 -6.60
CA LEU A 111 7.59 3.89 -5.72
C LEU A 111 7.80 4.31 -4.25
N ILE A 112 6.72 4.75 -3.61
CA ILE A 112 6.66 5.01 -2.17
C ILE A 112 6.25 3.73 -1.43
N GLY A 113 5.27 3.00 -1.98
CA GLY A 113 4.79 1.75 -1.42
C GLY A 113 3.54 1.23 -2.09
N THR A 114 2.99 0.16 -1.53
CA THR A 114 1.69 -0.39 -1.92
C THR A 114 0.76 -0.44 -0.73
N VAL A 115 -0.53 -0.19 -0.95
CA VAL A 115 -1.54 -0.02 0.08
C VAL A 115 -2.68 -1.02 -0.14
N PHE A 116 -3.01 -1.76 0.91
CA PHE A 116 -4.12 -2.70 0.97
C PHE A 116 -5.11 -2.22 2.04
N PRO A 117 -6.26 -1.65 1.66
CA PRO A 117 -7.28 -1.21 2.59
C PRO A 117 -8.15 -2.38 3.09
N PHE A 118 -8.48 -2.31 4.37
CA PHE A 118 -9.36 -3.24 5.06
C PHE A 118 -10.36 -2.46 5.92
N ASP A 119 -11.57 -2.98 6.02
CA ASP A 119 -12.56 -2.50 6.96
C ASP A 119 -12.51 -3.38 8.22
N TRP A 120 -12.25 -2.76 9.37
CA TRP A 120 -12.26 -3.41 10.68
C TRP A 120 -13.51 -3.02 11.45
N PHE A 121 -14.26 -3.97 11.98
CA PHE A 121 -15.42 -3.65 12.81
C PHE A 121 -15.05 -3.56 14.29
N ASP A 122 -15.11 -2.36 14.86
CA ASP A 122 -14.98 -2.15 16.30
C ASP A 122 -16.29 -2.55 16.98
N SER A 123 -16.38 -3.81 17.43
CA SER A 123 -17.58 -4.34 18.08
C SER A 123 -17.92 -3.65 19.40
N ILE A 124 -16.93 -3.04 20.08
CA ILE A 124 -17.14 -2.30 21.34
C ILE A 124 -17.78 -0.95 21.04
N ARG A 125 -17.33 -0.26 19.98
CA ARG A 125 -17.85 1.06 19.58
C ARG A 125 -18.96 1.00 18.53
N GLY A 126 -19.27 -0.19 18.01
CA GLY A 126 -20.28 -0.42 16.99
C GLY A 126 -20.00 0.30 15.67
N LYS A 127 -18.73 0.47 15.28
CA LYS A 127 -18.36 1.24 14.07
C LYS A 127 -17.30 0.53 13.22
N SER A 128 -17.40 0.68 11.90
CA SER A 128 -16.33 0.27 10.99
C SER A 128 -15.23 1.33 10.96
N ILE A 129 -13.98 0.88 10.99
CA ILE A 129 -12.77 1.71 10.91
C ILE A 129 -11.96 1.24 9.70
N ARG A 130 -11.47 2.19 8.92
CA ARG A 130 -10.57 1.89 7.81
C ARG A 130 -9.15 1.66 8.34
N LEU A 131 -8.62 0.48 8.06
CA LEU A 131 -7.24 0.06 8.33
C LEU A 131 -6.51 -0.10 7.00
N TYR A 132 -5.27 0.33 6.93
CA TYR A 132 -4.42 0.16 5.76
C TYR A 132 -3.20 -0.67 6.12
N TRP A 133 -2.90 -1.68 5.31
CA TRP A 133 -1.60 -2.32 5.31
C TRP A 133 -0.73 -1.72 4.21
N ILE A 134 0.39 -1.14 4.61
CA ILE A 134 1.29 -0.43 3.70
C ILE A 134 2.59 -1.20 3.58
N LEU A 135 2.90 -1.76 2.41
CA LEU A 135 4.24 -2.24 2.10
C LEU A 135 5.10 -1.04 1.69
N GLN A 136 6.08 -0.68 2.51
CA GLN A 136 6.91 0.50 2.26
C GLN A 136 8.13 0.19 1.38
N ALA A 137 8.30 0.92 0.27
CA ALA A 137 9.39 0.73 -0.70
C ALA A 137 10.77 0.76 -0.07
N ARG A 138 10.96 1.65 0.92
CA ARG A 138 12.25 1.88 1.58
C ARG A 138 12.74 0.70 2.42
N ILE A 139 11.83 -0.03 3.09
CA ILE A 139 12.18 -1.07 4.07
C ILE A 139 11.68 -2.46 3.69
N ASN A 140 10.89 -2.57 2.60
CA ASN A 140 10.27 -3.81 2.13
C ASN A 140 9.55 -4.61 3.23
N LYS A 141 8.76 -3.89 4.03
CA LYS A 141 7.97 -4.46 5.12
C LYS A 141 6.62 -3.77 5.22
N PHE A 142 5.64 -4.52 5.69
CA PHE A 142 4.31 -4.03 5.99
C PHE A 142 4.29 -3.26 7.31
N THR A 143 3.58 -2.14 7.28
CA THR A 143 3.21 -1.39 8.47
C THR A 143 1.71 -1.11 8.44
N PRO A 144 0.99 -1.36 9.54
CA PRO A 144 -0.41 -0.99 9.65
C PRO A 144 -0.53 0.51 9.85
N PHE A 145 -1.60 1.09 9.31
CA PHE A 145 -1.95 2.49 9.47
C PHE A 145 -3.46 2.62 9.67
N VAL A 146 -3.85 3.28 10.75
CA VAL A 146 -5.26 3.49 11.10
C VAL A 146 -5.50 4.99 11.29
N PRO A 147 -5.92 5.72 10.25
CA PRO A 147 -6.31 7.11 10.42
C PRO A 147 -7.58 7.21 11.26
N VAL A 148 -7.64 8.25 12.10
CA VAL A 148 -8.82 8.62 12.88
C VAL A 148 -9.02 10.14 12.78
N GLY A 149 -10.25 10.61 12.94
CA GLY A 149 -10.54 12.03 12.74
C GLY A 149 -10.51 12.42 11.26
N SER A 150 -10.31 13.72 10.97
CA SER A 150 -10.17 14.18 9.59
C SER A 150 -8.73 13.95 9.09
N PRO A 151 -8.51 13.81 7.76
CA PRO A 151 -7.17 13.71 7.20
C PRO A 151 -6.24 14.89 7.56
N GLU A 152 -6.81 16.08 7.78
CA GLU A 152 -6.07 17.29 8.16
C GLU A 152 -5.47 17.20 9.56
N ASP A 153 -6.16 16.52 10.49
CA ASP A 153 -5.72 16.36 11.87
C ASP A 153 -4.49 15.44 12.00
N LYS A 154 -4.26 14.60 10.97
CA LYS A 154 -3.17 13.59 10.94
C LYS A 154 -3.14 12.70 12.19
N LEU A 155 -4.31 12.37 12.73
CA LEU A 155 -4.45 11.54 13.92
C LEU A 155 -4.57 10.06 13.55
N ARG A 156 -3.84 9.20 14.26
CA ARG A 156 -3.85 7.75 14.01
C ARG A 156 -4.00 6.93 15.29
N ASP A 157 -4.64 5.77 15.20
CA ASP A 157 -4.81 4.84 16.33
C ASP A 157 -3.59 3.92 16.49
N GLN A 158 -2.50 4.47 17.05
CA GLN A 158 -1.27 3.71 17.29
C GLN A 158 -1.44 2.43 18.12
N PRO A 159 -2.26 2.41 19.19
CA PRO A 159 -2.57 1.17 19.90
C PRO A 159 -3.14 0.08 18.99
N LEU A 160 -4.10 0.42 18.13
CA LEU A 160 -4.68 -0.52 17.18
C LEU A 160 -3.66 -0.96 16.12
N GLU A 161 -2.89 -0.04 15.55
CA GLU A 161 -1.80 -0.36 14.61
C GLU A 161 -0.82 -1.38 15.24
N THR A 162 -0.39 -1.16 16.48
CA THR A 162 0.51 -2.07 17.20
C THR A 162 -0.12 -3.44 17.45
N ARG A 163 -1.42 -3.50 17.74
CA ARG A 163 -2.15 -4.76 17.89
C ARG A 163 -2.19 -5.53 16.57
N MET A 164 -2.47 -4.84 15.47
CA MET A 164 -2.55 -5.43 14.12
C MET A 164 -1.18 -5.97 13.68
N GLU A 165 -0.10 -5.22 13.88
CA GLU A 165 1.27 -5.69 13.60
C GLU A 165 1.57 -6.99 14.34
N LYS A 166 1.32 -7.02 15.65
CA LYS A 166 1.65 -8.18 16.50
C LYS A 166 0.93 -9.44 16.06
N ALA A 167 -0.31 -9.30 15.61
CA ALA A 167 -1.11 -10.42 15.09
C ALA A 167 -0.55 -10.93 13.75
N MET A 168 -0.09 -10.04 12.87
CA MET A 168 0.30 -10.38 11.51
C MET A 168 1.77 -10.76 11.31
N ARG A 169 2.67 -10.42 12.23
CA ARG A 169 4.12 -10.58 12.08
C ARG A 169 4.64 -12.00 11.80
N LYS A 170 3.82 -13.02 12.05
CA LYS A 170 4.15 -14.43 11.75
C LYS A 170 3.76 -14.85 10.32
N TYR A 171 2.95 -14.04 9.64
CA TYR A 171 2.31 -14.37 8.36
C TYR A 171 2.83 -13.50 7.22
N ILE A 172 3.12 -12.23 7.51
CA ILE A 172 3.67 -11.26 6.55
C ILE A 172 4.91 -10.59 7.15
N PRO A 173 5.85 -10.09 6.32
CA PRO A 173 7.01 -9.36 6.81
C PRO A 173 6.56 -7.99 7.35
N THR A 174 6.54 -7.82 8.67
CA THR A 174 6.19 -6.56 9.33
C THR A 174 7.40 -5.83 9.89
N GLU A 175 7.30 -4.50 10.02
CA GLU A 175 8.28 -3.69 10.73
C GLU A 175 7.89 -3.50 12.21
N LYS A 176 8.82 -3.84 13.11
CA LYS A 176 8.62 -3.78 14.57
C LYS A 176 8.96 -2.42 15.15
N ASN A 177 9.87 -1.68 14.51
CA ASN A 177 10.25 -0.35 14.94
C ASN A 177 9.22 0.67 14.45
N VAL A 178 8.40 1.17 15.36
CA VAL A 178 7.33 2.14 15.07
C VAL A 178 7.86 3.44 14.45
N SER A 179 9.13 3.82 14.70
CA SER A 179 9.72 5.02 14.08
C SER A 179 9.92 4.88 12.57
N GLU A 180 9.91 3.65 12.05
CA GLU A 180 10.02 3.35 10.62
C GLU A 180 8.65 3.31 9.94
N TRP A 181 7.55 3.49 10.68
CA TRP A 181 6.21 3.43 10.13
C TRP A 181 5.87 4.74 9.43
N TYR A 182 5.72 4.66 8.11
CA TYR A 182 5.41 5.80 7.25
C TYR A 182 3.91 5.80 6.92
N PRO A 183 3.09 6.60 7.62
CA PRO A 183 1.66 6.70 7.33
C PRO A 183 1.44 7.36 5.98
N ILE A 184 0.51 6.82 5.18
CA ILE A 184 0.10 7.40 3.90
C ILE A 184 -1.28 8.01 4.08
N TRP A 185 -1.32 9.34 4.18
CA TRP A 185 -2.55 10.12 4.30
C TRP A 185 -3.14 10.42 2.93
N GLY A 186 -4.44 10.70 2.88
CA GLY A 186 -5.08 11.21 1.67
C GLY A 186 -5.19 10.18 0.55
N MET A 187 -5.17 8.88 0.87
CA MET A 187 -5.50 7.86 -0.11
C MET A 187 -6.89 8.17 -0.70
N PRO A 188 -7.00 8.34 -2.04
CA PRO A 188 -8.28 8.64 -2.67
C PRO A 188 -9.32 7.57 -2.35
N GLU A 189 -10.51 8.00 -1.93
CA GLU A 189 -11.67 7.13 -1.92
C GLU A 189 -12.08 6.91 -3.38
N LEU A 190 -12.15 5.65 -3.78
CA LEU A 190 -12.63 5.31 -5.10
C LEU A 190 -14.13 4.98 -5.00
N ASP A 191 -14.96 5.84 -5.59
CA ASP A 191 -16.37 5.57 -5.84
C ASP A 191 -16.58 4.25 -6.65
#